data_AF-A0A3E3J0V5-F1
#
_entry.id   AF-A0A3E3J0V5-F1
#
_cell.length_a   1.000
_cell.length_b   1.000
_cell.length_c   1.000
_cell.angle_alpha   90.00
_cell.angle_beta   90.00
_cell.angle_gamma   90.00
#
_symmetry.space_group_name_H-M   'P 1'
#
loop_
_entity.id
_entity.type
_entity.pdbx_description
1 polymer ?
#
loop_
_entity_poly.entity_id
_entity_poly.type
_entity_poly.pdbx_seq_one_letter_code
_entity_poly.pdbx_strand_id
1 'polypeptide(L)'
;MDKNSPAAELEHFLNFVDACSQEYRYAYDKVNEEDRKVQDFLHAMEFAKDQAERNRVATKLQKSRRSRRENKDLVKRDEKVVQFFTEEKNRGFLNRMRQLLGQQRKEEEYLSGERIYNPRVKEP
;
A
#
# COMPACT_ATOMS: atom_id res chain seq x y z
N MET A 1 15.64 -15.09 13.49
CA MET A 1 15.46 -15.43 12.07
C MET A 1 16.44 -14.58 11.27
N ASP A 2 17.17 -15.22 10.36
CA ASP A 2 18.14 -14.56 9.51
C ASP A 2 17.43 -13.54 8.61
N LYS A 3 17.94 -12.31 8.52
CA LYS A 3 17.29 -11.23 7.73
C LYS A 3 17.25 -11.54 6.23
N ASN A 4 18.08 -12.48 5.79
CA ASN A 4 18.19 -12.93 4.41
C ASN A 4 17.54 -14.31 4.19
N SER A 5 16.69 -14.79 5.11
CA SER A 5 16.03 -16.08 4.93
C SER A 5 15.02 -16.00 3.77
N PRO A 6 14.79 -17.09 3.03
CA PRO A 6 13.78 -17.10 1.98
C PRO A 6 12.39 -16.65 2.45
N ALA A 7 11.98 -17.01 3.68
CA ALA A 7 10.75 -16.52 4.29
C ALA A 7 10.76 -14.99 4.50
N ALA A 8 11.87 -14.42 4.95
CA ALA A 8 11.99 -12.98 5.18
C ALA A 8 11.87 -12.18 3.86
N GLU A 9 12.51 -12.65 2.79
CA GLU A 9 12.42 -12.01 1.47
C GLU A 9 11.01 -12.13 0.86
N LEU A 10 10.36 -13.29 1.00
CA LEU A 10 8.97 -13.49 0.59
C LEU A 10 8.02 -12.56 1.35
N GLU A 11 8.20 -12.43 2.66
CA GLU A 11 7.44 -11.50 3.49
C GLU A 11 7.67 -10.05 3.06
N HIS A 12 8.92 -9.65 2.83
CA HIS A 12 9.25 -8.30 2.39
C HIS A 12 8.56 -7.95 1.07
N PHE A 13 8.58 -8.87 0.09
CA PHE A 13 7.87 -8.68 -1.17
C PHE A 13 6.35 -8.56 -0.99
N LEU A 14 5.75 -9.43 -0.19
CA LEU A 14 4.30 -9.40 0.05
C LEU A 14 3.88 -8.11 0.77
N ASN A 15 4.64 -7.69 1.76
CA ASN A 15 4.43 -6.43 2.47
C ASN A 15 4.60 -5.22 1.55
N PHE A 16 5.54 -5.26 0.61
CA PHE A 16 5.70 -4.21 -0.40
C PHE A 16 4.44 -4.08 -1.28
N VAL A 17 3.88 -5.19 -1.77
CA VAL A 17 2.66 -5.16 -2.59
C VAL A 17 1.46 -4.61 -1.78
N ASP A 18 1.35 -5.01 -0.52
CA ASP A 18 0.29 -4.51 0.36
C ASP A 18 0.49 -3.03 0.72
N ALA A 19 1.74 -2.56 0.85
CA ALA A 19 2.07 -1.15 1.05
C ALA A 19 1.70 -0.29 -0.16
N CYS A 20 2.08 -0.69 -1.38
CA CYS A 20 1.68 0.00 -2.61
C CYS A 20 0.16 0.09 -2.74
N SER A 21 -0.57 -0.97 -2.36
CA SER A 21 -2.03 -0.98 -2.41
C SER A 21 -2.66 0.00 -1.41
N GLN A 22 -2.08 0.11 -0.22
CA GLN A 22 -2.53 1.05 0.82
C GLN A 22 -2.21 2.51 0.43
N GLU A 23 -0.99 2.78 -0.03
CA GLU A 23 -0.55 4.12 -0.45
C GLU A 23 -1.38 4.60 -1.65
N TYR A 24 -1.57 3.75 -2.65
CA TYR A 24 -2.45 4.02 -3.79
C TYR A 24 -3.86 4.42 -3.34
N ARG A 25 -4.48 3.61 -2.47
CA ARG A 25 -5.84 3.87 -2.00
C ARG A 25 -5.93 5.19 -1.25
N TYR A 26 -5.01 5.43 -0.33
CA TYR A 26 -4.96 6.67 0.43
C TYR A 26 -4.79 7.89 -0.49
N ALA A 27 -3.84 7.83 -1.41
CA ALA A 27 -3.57 8.93 -2.33
C ALA A 27 -4.75 9.16 -3.30
N TYR A 28 -5.41 8.10 -3.76
CA TYR A 28 -6.60 8.18 -4.61
C TYR A 28 -7.76 8.87 -3.88
N ASP A 29 -8.03 8.48 -2.64
CA ASP A 29 -9.06 9.10 -1.81
C ASP A 29 -8.77 10.58 -1.55
N LYS A 30 -7.49 10.93 -1.34
CA LYS A 30 -7.06 12.33 -1.17
C LYS A 30 -7.22 13.15 -2.44
N VAL A 31 -6.91 12.61 -3.62
CA VAL A 31 -7.17 13.30 -4.89
C VAL A 31 -8.67 13.60 -5.03
N ASN A 32 -9.53 12.64 -4.72
CA ASN A 32 -10.98 12.82 -4.78
C ASN A 32 -11.48 13.88 -3.77
N GLU A 33 -10.97 13.85 -2.54
CA GLU A 33 -11.28 14.85 -1.52
C GLU A 33 -10.90 16.26 -1.99
N GLU A 34 -9.67 16.42 -2.48
CA GLU A 34 -9.20 17.70 -2.98
C GLU A 34 -9.98 18.16 -4.22
N ASP A 35 -10.35 17.27 -5.14
CA ASP A 35 -11.14 17.63 -6.32
C ASP A 35 -12.56 18.10 -5.93
N ARG A 36 -13.16 17.57 -4.86
CA ARG A 36 -14.44 18.09 -4.31
C ARG A 36 -14.29 19.49 -3.71
N LYS A 37 -13.21 19.76 -2.96
CA LYS A 37 -12.95 21.07 -2.34
C LYS A 37 -12.86 22.22 -3.35
N VAL A 38 -12.59 21.94 -4.63
CA VAL A 38 -12.54 22.97 -5.66
C VAL A 38 -13.85 23.73 -5.73
N GLN A 39 -14.99 23.03 -5.70
CA GLN A 39 -16.30 23.69 -5.75
C GLN A 39 -16.53 24.57 -4.52
N ASP A 40 -16.16 24.09 -3.34
CA ASP A 40 -16.24 24.88 -2.10
C ASP A 40 -15.41 26.17 -2.18
N PHE A 41 -14.21 26.11 -2.78
CA PHE A 41 -13.39 27.30 -2.97
C PHE A 41 -13.96 28.26 -4.01
N LEU A 42 -14.57 27.76 -5.08
CA LEU A 42 -15.24 28.60 -6.07
C LEU A 42 -16.41 29.36 -5.44
N HIS A 43 -17.27 28.66 -4.70
CA HIS A 43 -18.36 29.29 -3.95
C HIS A 43 -17.83 30.28 -2.89
N ALA A 44 -16.78 29.91 -2.15
CA ALA A 44 -16.20 30.81 -1.17
C ALA A 44 -15.60 32.09 -1.80
N MET A 45 -15.10 32.02 -3.04
CA MET A 45 -14.66 33.22 -3.77
C MET A 45 -15.84 34.06 -4.28
N GLU A 46 -16.93 33.42 -4.73
CA GLU A 46 -18.15 34.09 -5.19
C GLU A 46 -18.81 34.91 -4.08
N PHE A 47 -18.91 34.34 -2.87
CA PHE A 47 -19.54 34.98 -1.71
C PHE A 47 -18.60 35.87 -0.87
N ALA A 48 -17.34 36.02 -1.27
CA ALA A 48 -16.38 36.83 -0.53
C ALA A 48 -16.75 38.32 -0.57
N LYS A 49 -16.75 38.97 0.59
CA LYS A 49 -17.21 40.35 0.76
C LYS A 49 -16.20 41.38 0.24
N ASP A 50 -14.93 41.05 0.31
CA ASP A 50 -13.83 41.95 -0.04
C ASP A 50 -12.66 41.23 -0.72
N GLN A 51 -11.65 42.02 -1.11
CA GLN A 51 -10.43 41.49 -1.71
C GLN A 51 -9.61 40.62 -0.75
N ALA A 52 -9.60 40.93 0.55
CA ALA A 52 -8.81 40.21 1.53
C ALA A 52 -9.36 38.79 1.75
N GLU A 53 -10.68 38.62 1.81
CA GLU A 53 -11.35 37.32 1.86
C GLU A 53 -11.06 36.50 0.59
N ARG A 54 -11.16 37.11 -0.60
CA ARG A 54 -10.79 36.45 -1.86
C ARG A 54 -9.33 35.97 -1.84
N ASN A 55 -8.40 36.79 -1.37
CA ASN A 55 -6.98 36.42 -1.28
C ASN A 55 -6.73 35.23 -0.33
N ARG A 56 -7.46 35.17 0.80
CA ARG A 56 -7.39 34.03 1.72
C ARG A 56 -7.91 32.75 1.06
N VAL A 57 -9.03 32.81 0.35
CA VAL A 57 -9.58 31.66 -0.38
C VAL A 57 -8.63 31.22 -1.49
N ALA A 58 -8.08 32.15 -2.26
CA ALA A 58 -7.09 31.85 -3.31
C ALA A 58 -5.85 31.14 -2.76
N THR A 59 -5.37 31.54 -1.57
CA THR A 59 -4.24 30.86 -0.90
C THR A 59 -4.61 29.42 -0.49
N LYS A 60 -5.82 29.19 0.03
CA LYS A 60 -6.31 27.84 0.36
C LYS A 60 -6.45 26.98 -0.89
N LEU A 61 -7.01 27.53 -1.97
CA LEU A 61 -7.12 26.86 -3.27
C LEU A 61 -5.74 26.47 -3.81
N GLN A 62 -4.76 27.36 -3.76
CA GLN A 62 -3.40 27.06 -4.20
C GLN A 62 -2.80 25.87 -3.43
N LYS A 63 -2.92 25.87 -2.09
CA LYS A 63 -2.44 24.76 -1.24
C LYS A 63 -3.15 23.45 -1.59
N SER A 64 -4.47 23.49 -1.76
CA SER A 64 -5.27 22.35 -2.20
C SER A 64 -4.78 21.80 -3.54
N ARG A 65 -4.52 22.65 -4.55
CA ARG A 65 -4.03 22.20 -5.86
C ARG A 65 -2.62 21.61 -5.81
N ARG A 66 -1.76 22.07 -4.90
CA ARG A 66 -0.44 21.46 -4.65
C ARG A 66 -0.58 20.07 -4.04
N SER A 67 -1.35 19.95 -2.95
CA SER A 67 -1.60 18.67 -2.30
C SER A 67 -2.25 17.66 -3.25
N ARG A 68 -3.22 18.10 -4.07
CA ARG A 68 -3.84 17.27 -5.09
C ARG A 68 -2.83 16.75 -6.12
N ARG A 69 -1.86 17.58 -6.53
CA ARG A 69 -0.81 17.18 -7.48
C ARG A 69 0.12 16.13 -6.87
N GLU A 70 0.59 16.39 -5.66
CA GLU A 70 1.45 15.45 -4.91
C GLU A 70 0.77 14.08 -4.76
N ASN A 71 -0.49 14.05 -4.33
CA ASN A 71 -1.25 12.80 -4.22
C ASN A 71 -1.49 12.14 -5.59
N LYS A 72 -1.72 12.93 -6.65
CA LYS A 72 -1.88 12.36 -8.00
C LYS A 72 -0.59 11.72 -8.51
N ASP A 73 0.56 12.28 -8.16
CA ASP A 73 1.86 11.71 -8.50
C ASP A 73 2.12 10.41 -7.73
N LEU A 74 1.71 10.33 -6.45
CA LEU A 74 1.73 9.08 -5.68
C LEU A 74 0.82 8.01 -6.29
N VAL A 75 -0.42 8.36 -6.64
CA VAL A 75 -1.33 7.43 -7.36
C VAL A 75 -0.64 6.84 -8.58
N LYS A 76 -0.01 7.68 -9.42
CA LYS A 76 0.69 7.22 -10.63
C LYS A 76 1.89 6.32 -10.35
N ARG A 77 2.57 6.52 -9.21
CA ARG A 77 3.72 5.70 -8.79
C ARG A 77 3.30 4.26 -8.52
N ASP A 78 2.19 4.08 -7.83
CA ASP A 78 1.72 2.75 -7.39
C ASP A 78 0.72 2.10 -8.36
N GLU A 79 0.10 2.89 -9.24
CA GLU A 79 -1.01 2.48 -10.11
C GLU A 79 -0.73 1.18 -10.88
N LYS A 80 0.44 1.08 -11.52
CA LYS A 80 0.78 -0.11 -12.32
C LYS A 80 0.92 -1.37 -11.46
N VAL A 81 1.52 -1.24 -10.28
CA VAL A 81 1.70 -2.37 -9.34
C VAL A 81 0.34 -2.83 -8.84
N VAL A 82 -0.49 -1.89 -8.39
CA VAL A 82 -1.82 -2.20 -7.85
C VAL A 82 -2.75 -2.77 -8.91
N GLN A 83 -2.80 -2.18 -10.11
CA GLN A 83 -3.62 -2.69 -11.21
C GLN A 83 -3.23 -4.12 -11.58
N PHE A 84 -1.93 -4.40 -11.68
CA PHE A 84 -1.43 -5.74 -11.99
C PHE A 84 -1.93 -6.77 -10.98
N PHE A 85 -1.85 -6.49 -9.66
CA PHE A 85 -2.31 -7.43 -8.63
C PHE A 85 -3.83 -7.41 -8.37
N THR A 86 -4.57 -6.47 -8.98
CA THR A 86 -6.03 -6.44 -8.95
C THR A 86 -6.64 -7.43 -9.97
N GLU A 87 -5.92 -7.75 -11.04
CA GLU A 87 -6.34 -8.77 -12.01
C GLU A 87 -6.59 -10.12 -11.33
N GLU A 88 -7.69 -10.77 -11.69
CA GLU A 88 -8.17 -11.98 -11.00
C GLU A 88 -7.11 -13.10 -10.93
N LYS A 89 -6.41 -13.33 -12.04
CA LYS A 89 -5.31 -14.32 -12.13
C LYS A 89 -4.16 -13.99 -11.18
N ASN A 90 -3.76 -12.73 -11.11
CA ASN A 90 -2.62 -12.27 -10.33
C ASN A 90 -2.95 -12.19 -8.84
N ARG A 91 -4.20 -11.86 -8.50
CA ARG A 91 -4.71 -11.95 -7.13
C ARG A 91 -4.68 -13.38 -6.59
N GLY A 92 -5.10 -14.35 -7.41
CA GLY A 92 -4.99 -15.77 -7.10
C GLY A 92 -3.54 -16.21 -6.86
N PHE A 93 -2.63 -15.75 -7.72
CA PHE A 93 -1.19 -16.01 -7.56
C PHE A 93 -0.62 -15.39 -6.27
N LEU A 94 -0.95 -14.14 -5.96
CA LEU A 94 -0.51 -13.46 -4.73
C LEU A 94 -0.97 -14.20 -3.47
N ASN A 95 -2.20 -14.72 -3.47
CA ASN A 95 -2.69 -15.55 -2.36
C ASN A 95 -1.91 -16.86 -2.21
N ARG A 96 -1.53 -17.50 -3.32
CA ARG A 96 -0.66 -18.69 -3.30
C ARG A 96 0.74 -18.35 -2.78
N MET A 97 1.28 -17.17 -3.08
CA MET A 97 2.54 -16.70 -2.48
C MET A 97 2.44 -16.51 -0.97
N ARG A 98 1.32 -15.97 -0.46
CA ARG A 98 1.07 -15.90 0.99
C ARG A 98 1.02 -17.28 1.64
N GLN A 99 0.41 -18.27 0.98
CA GLN A 99 0.41 -19.66 1.45
C GLN A 99 1.83 -20.25 1.45
N LEU A 100 2.61 -20.01 0.39
CA LEU A 100 4.01 -20.43 0.29
C LEU A 100 4.84 -19.85 1.43
N LEU A 101 4.69 -18.56 1.75
CA LEU A 101 5.38 -17.94 2.89
C LEU A 101 5.09 -18.69 4.19
N GLY A 102 3.82 -19.05 4.44
CA GLY A 102 3.44 -19.81 5.63
C GLY A 102 4.07 -21.21 5.67
N GLN A 103 4.22 -21.88 4.52
CA GLN A 103 4.92 -23.16 4.43
C GLN A 103 6.42 -23.00 4.68
N GLN A 104 7.04 -22.02 4.03
CA GLN A 104 8.47 -21.73 4.15
C GLN A 104 8.88 -21.39 5.58
N ARG A 105 8.07 -20.60 6.30
CA ARG A 105 8.29 -20.31 7.73
C ARG A 105 8.33 -21.57 8.58
N LYS A 106 7.40 -22.50 8.36
CA LYS A 106 7.34 -23.76 9.10
C LYS A 106 8.55 -24.63 8.84
N GLU A 107 8.99 -24.72 7.59
CA GLU A 107 10.20 -25.47 7.22
C GLU A 107 11.45 -24.84 7.82
N GLU A 108 11.60 -23.51 7.75
CA GLU A 108 12.73 -22.80 8.37
C GLU A 108 12.73 -22.95 9.90
N GLU A 109 11.57 -22.84 10.54
CA GLU A 109 11.40 -23.10 11.98
C GLU A 109 11.81 -24.53 12.33
N TYR A 110 11.34 -25.53 11.56
CA TYR A 110 11.72 -26.93 11.75
C TYR A 110 13.22 -27.17 11.58
N LEU A 111 13.85 -26.57 10.56
CA LEU A 111 15.28 -26.70 10.29
C LEU A 111 16.15 -26.01 11.36
N SER A 112 15.65 -24.92 11.95
CA SER A 112 16.33 -24.15 13.00
C SER A 112 16.08 -24.67 14.43
N GLY A 113 15.07 -25.52 14.62
CA GLY A 113 14.72 -26.12 15.91
C GLY A 113 15.62 -27.29 16.33
N GLU A 114 15.48 -27.73 17.58
CA GLU A 114 16.15 -28.94 18.07
C GLU A 114 15.69 -30.17 17.27
N ARG A 115 16.64 -30.81 16.58
CA ARG A 115 16.37 -32.01 15.80
C ARG A 115 16.20 -33.21 16.71
N ILE A 116 14.96 -33.57 17.02
CA ILE A 116 14.63 -34.80 17.75
C ILE A 116 14.47 -35.94 16.74
N TYR A 117 15.47 -36.81 16.64
CA TYR A 117 15.40 -38.03 15.84
C TYR A 117 14.53 -39.06 16.57
N ASN A 118 13.41 -39.45 15.96
CA ASN A 118 12.56 -40.51 16.48
C ASN A 118 12.82 -41.81 15.67
N PRO A 119 13.46 -42.84 16.24
CA PRO A 119 13.84 -44.04 15.52
C PRO A 119 12.61 -44.75 14.93
N ARG A 120 12.64 -45.03 13.62
CA ARG A 120 11.56 -45.76 12.92
C ARG A 120 11.68 -47.28 13.03
N VAL A 121 12.85 -47.75 13.45
CA VAL A 121 13.15 -49.17 13.65
C VAL A 121 13.39 -49.36 15.13
N LYS A 122 12.64 -50.26 15.77
CA LYS A 122 13.03 -50.80 17.07
C LYS A 122 14.20 -51.74 16.81
N GLU A 123 15.37 -51.40 17.30
CA GLU A 123 16.48 -52.36 17.31
C GLU A 123 16.03 -53.62 18.09
N PRO A 124 16.35 -54.82 17.57
CA PRO A 124 15.87 -56.09 18.10
C PRO A 124 16.41 -56.42 19.49
#